data_AF-A0A937U2P3-F1
#
_entry.id   AF-A0A937U2P3-F1
#
_cell.length_a   1.000
_cell.length_b   1.000
_cell.length_c   1.000
_cell.angle_alpha   90.00
_cell.angle_beta   90.00
_cell.angle_gamma   90.00
#
_symmetry.space_group_name_H-M   'P 1'
#
loop_
_entity.id
_entity.type
_entity.pdbx_description
1 polymer ?
#
loop_
_entity_poly.entity_id
_entity_poly.type
_entity_poly.pdbx_seq_one_letter_code
_entity_poly.pdbx_strand_id
1 'polypeptide(L)' 'MNDQALKFLADESCDFVFVRMLRQNGYDVKAIVEVMPGASDLMVLEPGRARIRTTR' A
#
# COMPACT_ATOMS: atom_id res chain seq x y z
N MET A 1 17.25 2.89 16.00
CA MET A 1 16.64 3.53 14.82
C MET A 1 15.14 3.50 15.06
N ASN A 2 14.50 4.66 15.21
CA ASN A 2 13.04 4.72 15.32
C ASN A 2 12.49 4.76 13.89
N ASP A 3 12.65 3.63 13.19
CA ASP A 3 12.09 3.45 11.85
C ASP A 3 10.58 3.38 12.03
N GLN A 4 9.90 4.47 11.68
CA GLN A 4 8.47 4.42 11.39
C GLN A 4 8.28 3.29 10.37
N ALA A 5 7.78 2.14 10.79
CA ALA A 5 7.62 0.98 9.93
C ALA A 5 6.86 1.40 8.67
N LEU A 6 7.56 1.45 7.53
CA LEU A 6 7.01 1.85 6.25
C LEU A 6 5.89 0.87 5.89
N LYS A 7 4.69 1.42 5.67
CA LYS A 7 3.50 0.67 5.28
C LYS A 7 3.19 0.96 3.83
N PHE A 8 3.02 -0.09 3.06
CA PHE A 8 2.68 -0.03 1.65
C PHE A 8 1.22 -0.43 1.45
N LEU A 9 0.58 0.25 0.50
CA LEU A 9 -0.76 -0.09 0.01
C LEU A 9 -0.62 -0.40 -1.48
N ALA A 10 -0.97 -1.61 -1.88
CA ALA A 10 -0.94 -2.05 -3.26
C ALA A 10 -2.35 -1.99 -3.85
N ASP A 11 -2.47 -1.24 -4.94
CA ASP A 11 -3.68 -1.18 -5.75
C ASP A 11 -3.93 -2.50 -6.50
N GLU A 12 -5.15 -2.72 -6.99
CA GLU A 12 -5.51 -3.94 -7.75
C GLU A 12 -4.75 -4.07 -9.06
N SER A 13 -4.37 -2.94 -9.66
CA SER A 13 -3.53 -2.90 -10.85
C SER A 13 -2.07 -3.32 -10.59
N CYS A 14 -1.67 -3.42 -9.33
CA CYS A 14 -0.31 -3.80 -8.95
C CYS A 14 -0.08 -5.30 -9.11
N ASP A 15 1.00 -5.68 -9.79
CA ASP A 15 1.39 -7.08 -9.92
C ASP A 15 1.72 -7.68 -8.54
N PHE A 16 1.10 -8.83 -8.25
CA PHE A 16 1.23 -9.54 -6.99
C PHE A 16 2.66 -10.03 -6.70
N VAL A 17 3.53 -10.12 -7.71
CA VAL A 17 4.97 -10.38 -7.53
C VAL A 17 5.62 -9.34 -6.62
N PHE A 18 5.27 -8.05 -6.75
CA PHE A 18 5.82 -7.00 -5.89
C PHE A 18 5.30 -7.10 -4.46
N VAL A 19 4.01 -7.37 -4.29
CA VAL A 19 3.40 -7.58 -2.96
C VAL A 19 4.11 -8.71 -2.22
N ARG A 20 4.35 -9.83 -2.91
CA ARG A 20 5.07 -10.98 -2.35
C ARG A 20 6.51 -10.64 -1.98
N MET A 21 7.25 -10.01 -2.90
CA MET A 21 8.65 -9.66 -2.68
C MET A 21 8.81 -8.71 -1.50
N LEU A 22 7.98 -7.67 -1.40
CA LEU A 22 8.05 -6.71 -0.30
C LEU A 22 7.69 -7.35 1.05
N ARG A 23 6.66 -8.21 1.10
CA ARG A 23 6.32 -8.98 2.31
C ARG A 23 7.46 -9.92 2.72
N GLN A 24 8.11 -10.58 1.76
CA GLN A 24 9.27 -11.44 2.02
C GLN A 24 10.48 -10.68 2.60
N ASN A 25 10.62 -9.40 2.24
CA ASN A 25 11.64 -8.50 2.80
C ASN A 25 11.23 -7.87 4.14
N GLY A 26 10.08 -8.26 4.71
CA GLY A 26 9.63 -7.82 6.03
C GLY A 26 8.90 -6.48 6.05
N TYR A 27 8.50 -5.95 4.89
CA TYR A 27 7.67 -4.75 4.83
C TYR A 27 6.19 -5.07 5.10
N ASP A 28 5.49 -4.13 5.74
CA ASP A 28 4.04 -4.18 5.94
C ASP A 28 3.35 -3.73 4.64
N VAL A 29 2.75 -4.67 3.91
CA VAL A 29 2.11 -4.41 2.62
C VAL A 29 0.67 -4.91 2.65
N LYS A 30 -0.28 -4.01 2.41
CA LYS A 30 -1.71 -4.30 2.28
C LYS A 30 -2.11 -4.25 0.81
N ALA A 31 -2.66 -5.33 0.26
CA ALA A 31 -3.21 -5.31 -1.09
C ALA A 31 -4.73 -5.04 -1.03
N ILE A 32 -5.22 -4.11 -1.84
CA ILE A 32 -6.63 -3.70 -1.80
C ILE A 32 -7.54 -4.81 -2.29
N VAL A 33 -7.11 -5.56 -3.31
CA VAL A 33 -7.85 -6.71 -3.83
C VAL A 33 -8.19 -7.76 -2.76
N GLU A 34 -7.39 -7.87 -1.69
CA GLU A 34 -7.61 -8.82 -0.60
C GLU A 34 -8.72 -8.37 0.37
N VAL A 35 -9.09 -7.09 0.36
CA VAL A 35 -10.03 -6.48 1.32
C VAL A 35 -11.28 -5.95 0.64
N MET A 36 -11.14 -5.39 -0.56
CA MET A 36 -12.20 -4.71 -1.29
C MET A 36 -11.95 -4.87 -2.80
N PRO A 37 -12.23 -6.05 -3.37
CA PRO A 37 -12.09 -6.28 -4.81
C PRO A 37 -13.06 -5.41 -5.62
N GLY A 38 -12.60 -4.87 -6.74
CA GLY A 38 -13.33 -3.87 -7.53
C GLY A 38 -13.34 -2.48 -6.91
N ALA A 39 -12.35 -2.16 -6.07
CA ALA A 39 -12.20 -0.81 -5.52
C ALA A 39 -12.01 0.21 -6.65
N SER A 40 -12.75 1.32 -6.59
CA SER A 40 -12.48 2.47 -7.47
C SER A 40 -11.24 3.23 -6.98
N ASP A 41 -10.57 3.97 -7.87
CA ASP A 41 -9.39 4.77 -7.54
C ASP A 41 -9.59 5.68 -6.31
N LEU A 42 -10.78 6.26 -6.16
CA LEU A 42 -11.12 7.10 -5.00
C LEU A 42 -11.19 6.29 -3.70
N MET A 43 -11.73 5.07 -3.78
CA MET A 43 -11.81 4.15 -2.65
C MET A 43 -10.43 3.60 -2.24
N VAL A 44 -9.51 3.48 -3.19
CA VAL A 44 -8.10 3.12 -2.95
C VAL A 44 -7.37 4.22 -2.17
N LEU A 45 -7.69 5.49 -2.47
CA LEU A 45 -7.07 6.65 -1.84
C LEU A 45 -7.53 6.88 -0.39
N GLU A 46 -8.71 6.42 0.01
CA GLU A 46 -9.19 6.54 1.40
C GLU A 46 -8.28 5.87 2.44
N PRO A 47 -7.92 4.57 2.31
CA PRO A 47 -6.94 3.93 3.19
C PRO A 47 -5.52 4.49 3.03
N GLY A 48 -5.20 5.13 1.90
CA GLY A 48 -3.90 5.72 1.57
C GLY A 48 -3.65 7.14 2.10
N ARG A 49 -4.56 7.75 2.87
CA ARG A 49 -4.42 9.15 3.38
C ARG A 49 -3.37 9.34 4.49
N ALA A 50 -2.27 8.61 4.45
CA ALA A 50 -1.02 9.09 5.04
C ALA A 50 -0.54 10.26 4.17
N ARG A 51 -0.82 11.49 4.60
CA ARG A 51 -0.39 12.76 3.98
C ARG A 51 1.02 12.63 3.39
N ILE A 52 1.14 12.58 2.06
CA ILE A 52 2.39 12.94 1.40
C ILE A 52 2.54 14.44 1.62
N ARG A 53 3.30 14.80 2.65
CA ARG A 53 3.81 16.17 2.81
C ARG A 53 4.81 16.37 1.68
N THR A 54 4.33 16.85 0.53
CA THR A 54 5.19 17.55 -0.41
C THR A 54 5.60 18.85 0.27
N THR A 55 6.66 18.77 1.07
CA THR A 55 7.38 19.98 1.48
C THR A 55 8.12 20.44 0.23
N ARG A 56 7.68 21.57 -0.31
CA ARG A 56 8.37 22.30 -1.38
C ARG A 56 9.67 22.88 -0.86
#